data_AF-A0A7J6CD51-F1
#
_entry.id   AF-A0A7J6CD51-F1
#
_cell.length_a   1.000
_cell.length_b   1.000
_cell.length_c   1.000
_cell.angle_alpha   90.00
_cell.angle_beta   90.00
_cell.angle_gamma   90.00
#
_symmetry.space_group_name_H-M   'P 1'
#
loop_
_entity.id
_entity.type
_entity.pdbx_description
1 polymer ?
#
loop_
_entity_poly.entity_id
_entity_poly.type
_entity_poly.pdbx_seq_one_letter_code
_entity_poly.pdbx_strand_id
1 'polypeptide(L)'
;MELVCRKPHPNSSQQIKCQETGENLRRVTSTQLFCRNPHLSLQTLTSTEKMTSLKVNCWLQWLIVTLAPLSGVPAMPVDVDRVCMAPSAAKYRLTFTGQWTQTAFPKHYPLYRPPAQWSPIIGVTHSSDYHIWQRNEYASNGVREFSERGEAWTLIKEVEAAGERIQSVYGLFSAPAVVGGTGQAITEFEVYARHSLLSFIVRIVPSPDWFVGIDSLNLCEGDNWIENISLDLYPYDAGTDSGFTFSSPNFETIPQDKITQITASFPSHPANSFYYPRLKHLPPIAKVSLTKIKNNQIFSLPIQPTQSNQIPSGNEIDGSLINTPLDCEVSVWSPWGLCKGQCGEKGVKHRTRYIHMHPANNGAACPPLEEKKLCIPDNCV
;
A
#
# COMPACT_ATOMS: atom_id res chain seq x y z
N MET A 1 46.04 -21.26 -1.88
CA MET A 1 45.29 -22.07 -2.86
C MET A 1 44.98 -21.16 -4.03
N GLU A 2 45.60 -21.43 -5.17
CA GLU A 2 45.41 -20.67 -6.40
C GLU A 2 44.06 -21.00 -7.02
N LEU A 3 43.22 -19.98 -7.22
CA LEU A 3 42.10 -20.03 -8.15
C LEU A 3 42.62 -19.60 -9.52
N VAL A 4 42.89 -20.56 -10.38
CA VAL A 4 43.22 -20.30 -11.78
C VAL A 4 41.91 -20.16 -12.55
N CYS A 5 41.50 -18.93 -12.87
CA CYS A 5 40.38 -18.67 -13.77
C CYS A 5 40.93 -18.19 -15.13
N ARG A 6 40.83 -19.04 -16.16
CA ARG A 6 41.12 -18.65 -17.56
C ARG A 6 39.91 -17.92 -18.16
N LYS A 7 40.17 -16.82 -18.89
CA LYS A 7 39.17 -16.13 -19.73
C LYS A 7 38.82 -16.99 -20.96
N PRO A 8 37.55 -17.09 -21.39
CA PRO A 8 37.20 -17.62 -22.70
C PRO A 8 37.02 -16.52 -23.77
N HIS A 9 37.28 -16.88 -25.02
CA HIS A 9 37.04 -16.09 -26.23
C HIS A 9 35.53 -15.99 -26.57
N PRO A 10 35.11 -15.00 -27.40
CA PRO A 10 33.72 -14.66 -27.58
C PRO A 10 33.07 -15.56 -28.64
N ASN A 11 32.36 -16.60 -28.20
CA ASN A 11 31.17 -17.18 -28.83
C ASN A 11 30.88 -18.57 -28.23
N SER A 12 30.22 -18.60 -27.07
CA SER A 12 29.23 -19.63 -26.73
C SER A 12 28.57 -19.33 -25.38
N SER A 13 27.28 -19.62 -25.32
CA SER A 13 26.41 -19.53 -24.16
C SER A 13 26.47 -20.84 -23.37
N GLN A 14 26.93 -20.79 -22.12
CA GLN A 14 26.65 -21.83 -21.09
C GLN A 14 27.01 -21.33 -19.68
N GLN A 15 26.14 -21.65 -18.72
CA GLN A 15 26.20 -21.28 -17.30
C GLN A 15 27.37 -21.94 -16.56
N ILE A 16 28.01 -21.19 -15.64
CA ILE A 16 29.02 -21.72 -14.72
C ILE A 16 28.35 -22.04 -13.38
N LYS A 17 28.44 -23.30 -12.96
CA LYS A 17 28.01 -23.84 -11.66
C LYS A 17 29.27 -24.01 -10.79
N CYS A 18 29.32 -23.37 -9.62
CA CYS A 18 30.38 -23.59 -8.63
C CYS A 18 29.79 -24.32 -7.41
N GLN A 19 30.47 -25.38 -6.98
CA GLN A 19 30.07 -26.27 -5.89
C GLN A 19 31.10 -26.12 -4.76
N GLU A 20 30.63 -25.91 -3.53
CA GLU A 20 31.49 -25.83 -2.33
C GLU A 20 31.74 -27.22 -1.73
N THR A 21 32.98 -27.44 -1.27
CA THR A 21 33.33 -28.58 -0.42
C THR A 21 34.18 -28.10 0.75
N GLY A 22 33.72 -28.37 1.98
CA GLY A 22 34.57 -28.86 3.08
C GLY A 22 35.16 -27.87 4.09
N GLU A 23 34.70 -28.02 5.33
CA GLU A 23 35.03 -27.37 6.60
C GLU A 23 36.52 -27.33 7.03
N ASN A 24 36.96 -26.25 7.70
CA ASN A 24 37.39 -26.29 9.11
C ASN A 24 37.75 -24.92 9.72
N LEU A 25 37.39 -24.75 11.00
CA LEU A 25 37.57 -23.58 11.85
C LEU A 25 39.03 -23.16 12.03
N ARG A 26 39.28 -21.84 12.08
CA ARG A 26 40.03 -21.19 13.19
C ARG A 26 39.83 -19.67 13.20
N ARG A 27 39.45 -19.18 14.38
CA ARG A 27 39.23 -17.78 14.76
C ARG A 27 40.58 -17.08 14.98
N VAL A 28 40.88 -16.02 14.24
CA VAL A 28 41.91 -15.02 14.62
C VAL A 28 41.37 -13.62 14.31
N THR A 29 41.44 -12.77 15.33
CA THR A 29 40.97 -11.40 15.46
C THR A 29 41.88 -10.38 14.78
N SER A 30 41.24 -9.33 14.24
CA SER A 30 41.71 -7.93 14.13
C SER A 30 43.07 -7.64 13.48
N THR A 31 43.06 -6.81 12.44
CA THR A 31 43.62 -5.43 12.39
C THR A 31 44.12 -5.09 10.98
N GLN A 32 43.52 -4.04 10.39
CA GLN A 32 44.01 -3.10 9.36
C GLN A 32 44.66 -3.60 8.05
N LEU A 33 44.22 -3.08 6.90
CA LEU A 33 44.79 -1.87 6.26
C LEU A 33 44.20 -1.67 4.85
N PHE A 34 43.67 -0.48 4.61
CA PHE A 34 43.48 0.09 3.28
C PHE A 34 44.87 0.42 2.69
N CYS A 35 45.16 -0.07 1.48
CA CYS A 35 46.23 0.44 0.63
C CYS A 35 45.61 0.98 -0.66
N ARG A 36 45.55 2.30 -0.76
CA ARG A 36 45.30 3.05 -2.00
C ARG A 36 46.65 3.63 -2.42
N ASN A 37 47.12 3.27 -3.61
CA ASN A 37 48.39 3.72 -4.18
C ASN A 37 48.11 4.83 -5.23
N PRO A 38 49.13 5.54 -5.77
CA PRO A 38 49.58 6.85 -5.30
C PRO A 38 49.57 7.91 -6.43
N HIS A 39 49.66 9.21 -6.13
CA HIS A 39 50.29 10.19 -7.02
C HIS A 39 50.73 11.48 -6.26
N LEU A 40 52.04 11.70 -6.33
CA LEU A 40 52.84 12.94 -6.30
C LEU A 40 53.12 13.77 -5.02
N SER A 41 54.44 13.77 -4.74
CA SER A 41 55.37 14.87 -4.37
C SER A 41 55.30 15.52 -2.99
N LEU A 42 56.23 15.06 -2.13
CA LEU A 42 56.78 15.78 -0.97
C LEU A 42 57.93 16.70 -1.43
N GLN A 43 57.95 17.94 -0.93
CA GLN A 43 59.18 18.70 -0.67
C GLN A 43 59.39 18.76 0.84
N THR A 44 60.59 18.38 1.25
CA THR A 44 61.15 18.39 2.61
C THR A 44 61.55 19.80 3.03
N LEU A 45 61.36 20.16 4.30
CA LEU A 45 62.34 20.92 5.08
C LEU A 45 62.23 20.57 6.58
N THR A 46 63.36 20.15 7.11
CA THR A 46 63.67 19.78 8.50
C THR A 46 63.97 21.02 9.34
N SER A 47 63.61 21.01 10.64
CA SER A 47 64.57 21.15 11.76
C SER A 47 63.89 21.61 13.05
N THR A 48 64.18 20.84 14.09
CA THR A 48 64.08 21.13 15.53
C THR A 48 64.80 22.40 15.95
N GLU A 49 64.30 23.14 16.96
CA GLU A 49 65.13 23.64 18.07
C GLU A 49 64.33 24.20 19.28
N LYS A 50 64.64 23.60 20.45
CA LYS A 50 64.87 24.13 21.82
C LYS A 50 63.96 25.18 22.48
N MET A 51 63.59 24.82 23.71
CA MET A 51 62.99 25.61 24.76
C MET A 51 64.06 26.12 25.74
N THR A 52 64.18 27.44 25.97
CA THR A 52 64.82 28.03 27.15
C THR A 52 64.33 29.45 27.47
N SER A 53 63.72 29.59 28.65
CA SER A 53 63.93 30.60 29.71
C SER A 53 63.84 32.13 29.44
N LEU A 54 62.82 32.71 30.11
CA LEU A 54 62.71 34.00 30.82
C LEU A 54 63.26 35.31 30.22
N LYS A 55 62.35 36.30 30.12
CA LYS A 55 62.47 37.60 30.81
C LYS A 55 61.11 38.31 30.92
N VAL A 56 60.87 38.86 32.11
CA VAL A 56 59.66 39.57 32.56
C VAL A 56 59.83 41.06 32.28
N ASN A 57 58.84 41.72 31.67
CA ASN A 57 58.14 42.90 32.24
C ASN A 57 57.15 43.55 31.26
N CYS A 58 55.88 43.55 31.69
CA CYS A 58 55.06 44.74 31.93
C CYS A 58 55.03 45.82 30.84
N TRP A 59 54.01 45.82 29.99
CA TRP A 59 53.21 47.02 29.69
C TRP A 59 51.77 46.59 29.35
N LEU A 60 50.85 47.32 29.93
CA LEU A 60 49.42 47.09 30.11
C LEU A 60 48.67 47.75 28.95
N GLN A 61 47.91 47.04 28.09
CA GLN A 61 46.72 47.64 27.48
C GLN A 61 45.74 46.64 26.80
N TRP A 62 44.55 46.54 27.41
CA TRP A 62 43.20 46.29 26.85
C TRP A 62 42.96 45.00 26.06
N LEU A 63 42.63 43.93 26.80
CA LEU A 63 41.89 42.79 26.28
C LEU A 63 40.38 43.08 26.41
N ILE A 64 39.78 43.64 25.36
CA ILE A 64 38.32 43.69 25.24
C ILE A 64 37.87 42.27 24.90
N VAL A 65 37.40 41.53 25.89
CA VAL A 65 36.65 40.29 25.68
C VAL A 65 35.31 40.69 25.06
N THR A 66 35.22 40.65 23.74
CA THR A 66 33.93 40.62 23.06
C THR A 66 33.30 39.25 23.30
N LEU A 67 32.55 39.13 24.40
CA LEU A 67 31.53 38.11 24.58
C LEU A 67 30.49 38.33 23.47
N ALA A 68 30.68 37.66 22.34
CA ALA A 68 29.60 37.46 21.40
C ALA A 68 28.53 36.63 22.13
N PRO A 69 27.29 37.14 22.31
CA PRO A 69 26.22 36.26 22.75
C PRO A 69 26.06 35.22 21.63
N LEU A 70 26.27 33.94 21.95
CA LEU A 70 25.68 32.86 21.18
C LEU A 70 24.17 33.12 21.21
N SER A 71 23.68 33.85 20.21
CA SER A 71 22.29 33.88 19.85
C SER A 71 21.92 32.43 19.64
N GLY A 72 21.17 31.88 20.59
CA GLY A 72 20.62 30.55 20.49
C GLY A 72 19.97 30.44 19.11
N VAL A 73 20.43 29.47 18.32
CA VAL A 73 19.67 29.03 17.17
C VAL A 73 18.29 28.71 17.73
N PRO A 74 17.21 29.38 17.32
CA PRO A 74 15.89 28.93 17.71
C PRO A 74 15.83 27.48 17.25
N ALA A 75 15.62 26.56 18.19
CA ALA A 75 15.31 25.19 17.84
C ALA A 75 14.13 25.29 16.88
N MET A 76 14.39 25.02 15.60
CA MET A 76 13.33 24.74 14.65
C MET A 76 12.46 23.69 15.35
N PRO A 77 11.15 23.90 15.49
CA PRO A 77 10.31 22.85 16.04
C PRO A 77 10.61 21.61 15.21
N VAL A 78 11.10 20.56 15.88
CA VAL A 78 11.04 19.22 15.32
C VAL A 78 9.60 19.09 14.85
N ASP A 79 9.40 18.78 13.57
CA ASP A 79 8.09 18.45 13.04
C ASP A 79 7.68 17.17 13.76
N VAL A 80 7.12 17.34 14.96
CA VAL A 80 6.52 16.25 15.71
C VAL A 80 5.36 15.87 14.83
N ASP A 81 5.51 14.73 14.13
CA ASP A 81 4.44 14.09 13.38
C ASP A 81 3.14 14.41 14.08
N ARG A 82 2.22 15.11 13.41
CA ARG A 82 0.97 15.56 14.02
C ARG A 82 0.23 14.34 14.54
N VAL A 83 0.48 14.00 15.80
CA VAL A 83 -0.04 12.80 16.43
C VAL A 83 -1.54 12.98 16.47
N CYS A 84 -2.27 12.07 15.83
CA CYS A 84 -3.71 12.09 15.90
C CYS A 84 -4.14 11.94 17.36
N MET A 85 -4.89 12.93 17.86
CA MET A 85 -5.38 12.97 19.24
C MET A 85 -6.89 12.71 19.32
N ALA A 86 -7.48 12.20 18.23
CA ALA A 86 -8.90 11.92 18.18
C ALA A 86 -9.34 10.94 19.29
N PRO A 87 -10.38 11.29 20.08
CA PRO A 87 -10.70 10.59 21.33
C PRO A 87 -11.39 9.23 21.13
N SER A 88 -12.01 9.01 19.97
CA SER A 88 -12.72 7.79 19.64
C SER A 88 -12.41 7.34 18.22
N ALA A 89 -12.61 6.04 17.95
CA ALA A 89 -12.53 5.51 16.60
C ALA A 89 -13.60 6.13 15.69
N ALA A 90 -13.27 6.27 14.41
CA ALA A 90 -14.21 6.70 13.39
C ALA A 90 -14.42 5.59 12.36
N LYS A 91 -15.67 5.45 11.90
CA LYS A 91 -16.04 4.56 10.83
C LYS A 91 -16.17 5.36 9.53
N TYR A 92 -15.59 4.85 8.45
CA TYR A 92 -15.63 5.48 7.14
C TYR A 92 -16.25 4.55 6.12
N ARG A 93 -16.88 5.16 5.12
CA ARG A 93 -17.30 4.52 3.88
C ARG A 93 -16.32 4.88 2.77
N LEU A 94 -15.69 3.88 2.18
CA LEU A 94 -14.89 4.01 0.97
C LEU A 94 -15.76 3.73 -0.24
N THR A 95 -15.78 4.67 -1.18
CA THR A 95 -16.42 4.49 -2.49
C THR A 95 -15.35 4.63 -3.57
N PHE A 96 -14.98 3.51 -4.17
CA PHE A 96 -14.13 3.48 -5.37
C PHE A 96 -15.01 3.58 -6.60
N THR A 97 -14.64 4.45 -7.54
CA THR A 97 -15.33 4.64 -8.81
C THR A 97 -14.34 4.47 -9.94
N GLY A 98 -14.49 3.41 -10.73
CA GLY A 98 -13.76 3.24 -11.97
C GLY A 98 -14.17 4.31 -12.99
N GLN A 99 -13.20 4.98 -13.60
CA GLN A 99 -13.38 5.98 -14.65
C GLN A 99 -12.65 5.58 -15.94
N TRP A 100 -12.28 4.31 -16.06
CA TRP A 100 -11.60 3.78 -17.22
C TRP A 100 -12.62 3.54 -18.34
N THR A 101 -12.76 4.54 -19.21
CA THR A 101 -13.65 4.47 -20.38
C THR A 101 -12.85 4.42 -21.66
N GLN A 102 -13.44 3.85 -22.71
CA GLN A 102 -12.87 3.90 -24.07
C GLN A 102 -12.75 5.34 -24.58
N THR A 103 -13.61 6.26 -24.15
CA THR A 103 -13.54 7.67 -24.56
C THR A 103 -12.36 8.40 -23.93
N ALA A 104 -12.12 8.20 -22.63
CA ALA A 104 -11.00 8.83 -21.93
C ALA A 104 -9.66 8.15 -22.24
N PHE A 105 -9.67 6.82 -22.42
CA PHE A 105 -8.49 6.01 -22.70
C PHE A 105 -8.71 5.12 -23.93
N PRO A 106 -8.74 5.71 -25.15
CA PRO A 106 -9.07 4.96 -26.37
C PRO A 106 -7.98 3.99 -26.82
N LYS A 107 -6.73 4.23 -26.43
CA LYS A 107 -5.60 3.42 -26.90
C LYS A 107 -5.65 2.03 -26.26
N HIS A 108 -5.78 1.01 -27.09
CA HIS A 108 -5.82 -0.40 -26.70
C HIS A 108 -6.86 -0.75 -25.64
N TYR A 109 -7.96 0.00 -25.53
CA TYR A 109 -8.99 -0.26 -24.52
C TYR A 109 -9.47 -1.73 -24.59
N PRO A 110 -9.29 -2.54 -23.53
CA PRO A 110 -9.62 -3.96 -23.58
C PRO A 110 -11.13 -4.20 -23.65
N LEU A 111 -11.61 -4.75 -24.77
CA LEU A 111 -13.03 -5.06 -24.98
C LEU A 111 -13.36 -6.53 -24.71
N TYR A 112 -12.41 -7.44 -24.87
CA TYR A 112 -12.65 -8.88 -24.80
C TYR A 112 -11.42 -9.63 -24.26
N ARG A 113 -11.69 -10.72 -23.52
CA ARG A 113 -10.72 -11.72 -23.04
C ARG A 113 -9.46 -11.15 -22.32
N PRO A 114 -9.63 -10.58 -21.11
CA PRO A 114 -10.86 -10.11 -20.50
C PRO A 114 -11.19 -8.66 -20.90
N PRO A 115 -12.46 -8.21 -20.78
CA PRO A 115 -12.79 -6.78 -20.88
C PRO A 115 -12.12 -5.97 -19.75
N ALA A 116 -11.97 -4.67 -19.97
CA ALA A 116 -11.48 -3.71 -18.99
C ALA A 116 -12.31 -3.80 -17.70
N GLN A 117 -11.65 -4.07 -16.57
CA GLN A 117 -12.26 -4.24 -15.26
C GLN A 117 -11.23 -3.97 -14.15
N TRP A 118 -11.66 -4.10 -12.89
CA TRP A 118 -10.82 -3.88 -11.72
C TRP A 118 -10.81 -5.11 -10.81
N SER A 119 -9.68 -5.41 -10.20
CA SER A 119 -9.61 -6.44 -9.15
C SER A 119 -10.43 -6.06 -7.92
N PRO A 120 -10.61 -6.98 -6.94
CA PRO A 120 -11.04 -6.59 -5.61
C PRO A 120 -10.12 -5.51 -5.02
N ILE A 121 -10.66 -4.70 -4.13
CA ILE A 121 -9.87 -3.71 -3.36
C ILE A 121 -9.30 -4.42 -2.16
N ILE A 122 -8.00 -4.27 -1.92
CA ILE A 122 -7.35 -4.69 -0.67
C ILE A 122 -6.86 -3.42 0.02
N GLY A 123 -7.34 -3.17 1.23
CA GLY A 123 -7.03 -1.96 1.98
C GLY A 123 -6.75 -2.22 3.44
N VAL A 124 -5.98 -1.32 4.03
CA VAL A 124 -5.44 -1.42 5.38
C VAL A 124 -5.50 -0.09 6.09
N THR A 125 -5.75 -0.14 7.39
CA THR A 125 -5.61 1.00 8.30
C THR A 125 -4.42 0.76 9.21
N HIS A 126 -3.46 1.67 9.22
CA HIS A 126 -2.13 1.42 9.79
C HIS A 126 -1.48 2.69 10.37
N SER A 127 -0.36 2.51 11.08
CA SER A 127 0.56 3.56 11.52
C SER A 127 1.59 3.85 10.43
N SER A 128 2.44 4.86 10.62
CA SER A 128 3.54 5.20 9.72
C SER A 128 4.63 4.13 9.63
N ASP A 129 4.63 3.12 10.51
CA ASP A 129 5.62 2.04 10.52
C ASP A 129 5.35 0.95 9.46
N TYR A 130 4.25 1.06 8.72
CA TYR A 130 3.87 0.09 7.71
C TYR A 130 3.43 0.77 6.42
N HIS A 131 3.81 0.15 5.31
CA HIS A 131 3.37 0.52 3.99
C HIS A 131 3.03 -0.73 3.21
N ILE A 132 1.83 -0.76 2.63
CA ILE A 132 1.42 -1.84 1.72
C ILE A 132 2.19 -1.73 0.39
N TRP A 133 2.42 -0.51 -0.09
CA TRP A 133 3.26 -0.18 -1.23
C TRP A 133 3.67 1.30 -1.12
N GLN A 134 4.79 1.70 -1.72
CA GLN A 134 5.22 3.10 -1.78
C GLN A 134 5.81 3.45 -3.13
N ARG A 135 5.60 4.68 -3.58
CA ARG A 135 6.24 5.19 -4.79
C ARG A 135 7.76 5.19 -4.62
N ASN A 136 8.48 4.78 -5.66
CA ASN A 136 9.94 4.69 -5.70
C ASN A 136 10.54 3.63 -4.75
N GLU A 137 9.74 2.72 -4.22
CA GLU A 137 10.21 1.55 -3.48
C GLU A 137 9.89 0.25 -4.23
N TYR A 138 10.51 -0.85 -3.82
CA TYR A 138 10.26 -2.15 -4.44
C TYR A 138 8.94 -2.74 -3.96
N ALA A 139 8.17 -3.32 -4.88
CA ALA A 139 6.99 -4.10 -4.54
C ALA A 139 7.39 -5.33 -3.71
N SER A 140 6.64 -5.61 -2.63
CA SER A 140 6.75 -6.87 -1.90
C SER A 140 6.32 -8.05 -2.78
N ASN A 141 6.58 -9.28 -2.32
CA ASN A 141 6.07 -10.46 -3.03
C ASN A 141 4.54 -10.44 -3.09
N GLY A 142 3.86 -10.08 -2.00
CA GLY A 142 2.41 -9.92 -1.99
C GLY A 142 1.90 -8.89 -2.99
N VAL A 143 2.54 -7.71 -3.07
CA VAL A 143 2.17 -6.67 -4.04
C VAL A 143 2.43 -7.15 -5.47
N ARG A 144 3.53 -7.85 -5.72
CA ARG A 144 3.84 -8.45 -7.03
C ARG A 144 2.74 -9.40 -7.48
N GLU A 145 2.40 -10.39 -6.65
CA GLU A 145 1.38 -11.39 -7.01
C GLU A 145 0.00 -10.76 -7.22
N PHE A 146 -0.37 -9.81 -6.37
CA PHE A 146 -1.63 -9.09 -6.49
C PHE A 146 -1.65 -8.22 -7.74
N SER A 147 -0.56 -7.49 -8.01
CA SER A 147 -0.48 -6.57 -9.14
C SER A 147 -0.38 -7.28 -10.48
N GLU A 148 0.16 -8.50 -10.56
CA GLU A 148 0.25 -9.30 -11.79
C GLU A 148 -0.97 -10.21 -12.04
N ARG A 149 -1.56 -10.78 -10.99
CA ARG A 149 -2.58 -11.85 -11.12
C ARG A 149 -3.90 -11.55 -10.40
N GLY A 150 -3.94 -10.54 -9.53
CA GLY A 150 -5.08 -10.30 -8.65
C GLY A 150 -5.15 -11.27 -7.47
N GLU A 151 -4.09 -12.07 -7.24
CA GLU A 151 -4.00 -13.03 -6.14
C GLU A 151 -3.62 -12.29 -4.85
N ALA A 152 -4.59 -12.14 -3.93
CA ALA A 152 -4.40 -11.34 -2.72
C ALA A 152 -3.85 -12.12 -1.52
N TRP A 153 -3.72 -13.45 -1.61
CA TRP A 153 -3.41 -14.29 -0.45
C TRP A 153 -2.09 -13.93 0.23
N THR A 154 -1.01 -13.85 -0.54
CA THR A 154 0.33 -13.53 -0.03
C THR A 154 0.38 -12.12 0.55
N LEU A 155 -0.26 -11.16 -0.11
CA LEU A 155 -0.39 -9.78 0.38
C LEU A 155 -1.12 -9.72 1.73
N ILE A 156 -2.24 -10.43 1.86
CA ILE A 156 -2.99 -10.51 3.13
C ILE A 156 -2.11 -11.11 4.23
N LYS A 157 -1.30 -12.13 3.92
CA LYS A 157 -0.38 -12.73 4.91
C LYS A 157 0.72 -11.78 5.36
N GLU A 158 1.25 -10.94 4.47
CA GLU A 158 2.21 -9.90 4.81
C GLU A 158 1.60 -8.85 5.74
N VAL A 159 0.37 -8.42 5.45
CA VAL A 159 -0.39 -7.47 6.29
C VAL A 159 -0.66 -8.05 7.68
N GLU A 160 -1.13 -9.30 7.76
CA GLU A 160 -1.39 -9.99 9.03
C GLU A 160 -0.11 -10.10 9.88
N ALA A 161 1.01 -10.47 9.26
CA ALA A 161 2.29 -10.56 9.94
C ALA A 161 2.79 -9.20 10.46
N ALA A 162 2.52 -8.11 9.75
CA ALA A 162 2.82 -6.76 10.23
C ALA A 162 1.95 -6.38 11.44
N GLY A 163 0.65 -6.68 11.40
CA GLY A 163 -0.24 -6.46 12.54
C GLY A 163 0.20 -7.21 13.81
N GLU A 164 0.66 -8.46 13.68
CA GLU A 164 1.10 -9.28 14.81
C GLU A 164 2.48 -8.88 15.36
N ARG A 165 3.45 -8.62 14.46
CA ARG A 165 4.86 -8.45 14.87
C ARG A 165 5.20 -7.03 15.30
N ILE A 166 4.68 -6.04 14.58
CA ILE A 166 5.04 -4.62 14.77
C ILE A 166 3.87 -3.77 15.25
N GLN A 167 2.67 -4.35 15.41
CA GLN A 167 1.46 -3.66 15.87
C GLN A 167 1.09 -2.42 15.05
N SER A 168 1.59 -2.34 13.82
CA SER A 168 1.44 -1.18 12.93
C SER A 168 0.20 -1.24 12.07
N VAL A 169 -0.49 -2.40 11.99
CA VAL A 169 -1.74 -2.55 11.24
C VAL A 169 -2.87 -2.84 12.22
N TYR A 170 -3.96 -2.09 12.10
CA TYR A 170 -5.17 -2.30 12.88
C TYR A 170 -6.22 -3.13 12.14
N GLY A 171 -6.52 -2.75 10.90
CA GLY A 171 -7.64 -3.25 10.14
C GLY A 171 -7.24 -3.62 8.74
N LEU A 172 -7.66 -4.81 8.30
CA LEU A 172 -7.66 -5.25 6.91
C LEU A 172 -9.10 -5.25 6.43
N PHE A 173 -9.37 -4.63 5.29
CA PHE A 173 -10.67 -4.65 4.66
C PHE A 173 -10.55 -4.95 3.17
N SER A 174 -11.65 -5.41 2.58
CA SER A 174 -11.74 -5.61 1.14
C SER A 174 -13.06 -5.08 0.59
N ALA A 175 -13.06 -4.82 -0.71
CA ALA A 175 -14.28 -4.58 -1.48
C ALA A 175 -14.31 -5.51 -2.69
N PRO A 176 -15.50 -5.91 -3.17
CA PRO A 176 -15.63 -6.73 -4.36
C PRO A 176 -14.95 -6.11 -5.60
N ALA A 177 -14.58 -6.96 -6.55
CA ALA A 177 -14.11 -6.52 -7.86
C ALA A 177 -15.17 -5.69 -8.60
N VAL A 178 -14.74 -4.73 -9.42
CA VAL A 178 -15.63 -3.96 -10.28
C VAL A 178 -15.58 -4.55 -11.68
N VAL A 179 -16.72 -5.11 -12.11
CA VAL A 179 -16.89 -5.59 -13.49
C VAL A 179 -17.05 -4.39 -14.40
N GLY A 180 -16.25 -4.32 -15.46
CA GLY A 180 -16.22 -3.18 -16.37
C GLY A 180 -15.28 -2.05 -15.92
N GLY A 181 -14.87 -1.20 -16.87
CA GLY A 181 -13.97 -0.08 -16.60
C GLY A 181 -14.63 1.07 -15.81
N THR A 182 -15.95 1.18 -15.89
CA THR A 182 -16.78 2.14 -15.14
C THR A 182 -17.80 1.44 -14.27
N GLY A 183 -17.54 1.46 -12.96
CA GLY A 183 -18.43 0.92 -11.95
C GLY A 183 -17.97 1.37 -10.56
N GLN A 184 -18.71 0.98 -9.53
CA GLN A 184 -18.39 1.36 -8.16
C GLN A 184 -18.24 0.13 -7.27
N ALA A 185 -17.30 0.22 -6.33
CA ALA A 185 -17.18 -0.69 -5.21
C ALA A 185 -17.22 0.12 -3.92
N ILE A 186 -17.97 -0.38 -2.95
CA ILE A 186 -18.19 0.27 -1.67
C ILE A 186 -17.78 -0.69 -0.56
N THR A 187 -17.09 -0.17 0.44
CA THR A 187 -16.76 -0.90 1.66
C THR A 187 -16.69 0.06 2.84
N GLU A 188 -16.73 -0.48 4.05
CA GLU A 188 -16.64 0.28 5.28
C GLU A 188 -15.46 -0.21 6.12
N PHE A 189 -14.78 0.70 6.79
CA PHE A 189 -13.65 0.39 7.64
C PHE A 189 -13.61 1.32 8.86
N GLU A 190 -12.87 0.93 9.88
CA GLU A 190 -12.70 1.68 11.12
C GLU A 190 -11.25 2.13 11.27
N VAL A 191 -11.06 3.37 11.74
CA VAL A 191 -9.74 3.95 12.02
C VAL A 191 -9.65 4.44 13.46
N TYR A 192 -8.44 4.33 13.99
CA TYR A 192 -8.09 4.67 15.36
C TYR A 192 -6.95 5.69 15.36
N ALA A 193 -6.81 6.45 16.44
CA ALA A 193 -5.81 7.51 16.53
C ALA A 193 -4.36 7.01 16.28
N ARG A 194 -4.02 5.80 16.74
CA ARG A 194 -2.69 5.19 16.49
C ARG A 194 -2.52 4.62 15.07
N HIS A 195 -3.60 4.43 14.35
CA HIS A 195 -3.66 3.80 13.02
C HIS A 195 -4.53 4.66 12.10
N SER A 196 -4.19 5.95 12.01
CA SER A 196 -4.97 6.95 11.31
C SER A 196 -4.70 6.99 9.80
N LEU A 197 -3.70 6.23 9.32
CA LEU A 197 -3.34 6.16 7.91
C LEU A 197 -4.14 5.07 7.19
N LEU A 198 -4.55 5.39 5.97
CA LEU A 198 -5.24 4.50 5.06
C LEU A 198 -4.36 4.25 3.84
N SER A 199 -4.16 2.97 3.52
CA SER A 199 -3.62 2.55 2.23
C SER A 199 -4.50 1.49 1.57
N PHE A 200 -4.54 1.48 0.25
CA PHE A 200 -5.18 0.40 -0.50
C PHE A 200 -4.57 0.24 -1.89
N ILE A 201 -4.85 -0.90 -2.50
CA ILE A 201 -4.40 -1.27 -3.84
C ILE A 201 -5.52 -1.95 -4.63
N VAL A 202 -5.58 -1.66 -5.94
CA VAL A 202 -6.53 -2.24 -6.90
C VAL A 202 -5.81 -2.46 -8.22
N ARG A 203 -5.70 -3.70 -8.69
CA ARG A 203 -5.09 -4.03 -9.98
C ARG A 203 -6.00 -3.60 -11.13
N ILE A 204 -5.37 -3.06 -12.18
CA ILE A 204 -6.00 -2.79 -13.48
C ILE A 204 -6.05 -4.10 -14.26
N VAL A 205 -7.22 -4.51 -14.73
CA VAL A 205 -7.40 -5.82 -15.38
C VAL A 205 -7.94 -5.64 -16.82
N PRO A 206 -7.29 -6.23 -17.84
CA PRO A 206 -5.97 -6.87 -17.80
C PRO A 206 -4.85 -5.82 -17.78
N SER A 207 -3.71 -6.18 -17.20
CA SER A 207 -2.46 -5.44 -17.32
C SER A 207 -1.26 -6.36 -17.00
N PRO A 208 -0.03 -5.98 -17.33
CA PRO A 208 1.18 -6.69 -16.89
C PRO A 208 1.23 -6.72 -15.36
N ASP A 209 1.48 -5.58 -14.73
CA ASP A 209 1.62 -5.43 -13.28
C ASP A 209 1.06 -4.07 -12.78
N TRP A 210 0.08 -3.51 -13.51
CA TRP A 210 -0.42 -2.16 -13.25
C TRP A 210 -1.54 -2.12 -12.23
N PHE A 211 -1.52 -1.10 -11.39
CA PHE A 211 -2.52 -0.90 -10.33
C PHE A 211 -2.82 0.58 -10.10
N VAL A 212 -3.86 0.84 -9.31
CA VAL A 212 -4.15 2.14 -8.69
C VAL A 212 -4.27 1.94 -7.18
N GLY A 213 -4.09 3.01 -6.41
CA GLY A 213 -4.19 2.92 -4.98
C GLY A 213 -3.88 4.23 -4.28
N ILE A 214 -3.90 4.17 -2.96
CA ILE A 214 -3.40 5.22 -2.08
C ILE A 214 -2.40 4.61 -1.10
N ASP A 215 -1.32 5.33 -0.84
CA ASP A 215 -0.35 5.04 0.23
C ASP A 215 -0.46 6.12 1.31
N SER A 216 -0.66 5.69 2.55
CA SER A 216 -0.51 6.47 3.78
C SER A 216 -1.33 7.76 3.86
N LEU A 217 -2.59 7.72 3.40
CA LEU A 217 -3.49 8.87 3.55
C LEU A 217 -3.93 9.02 5.00
N ASN A 218 -3.53 10.11 5.65
CA ASN A 218 -3.96 10.42 7.01
C ASN A 218 -5.41 10.91 7.04
N LEU A 219 -6.27 10.21 7.78
CA LEU A 219 -7.68 10.57 7.96
C LEU A 219 -7.94 11.45 9.19
N CYS A 220 -6.89 11.77 9.95
CA CYS A 220 -6.96 12.55 11.18
C CYS A 220 -6.18 13.85 11.07
N GLU A 221 -6.80 14.95 11.50
CA GLU A 221 -6.17 16.27 11.58
C GLU A 221 -6.34 16.82 13.01
N GLY A 222 -5.24 16.79 13.77
CA GLY A 222 -5.23 17.17 15.19
C GLY A 222 -6.14 16.25 16.01
N ASP A 223 -7.21 16.82 16.55
CA ASP A 223 -8.21 16.11 17.38
C ASP A 223 -9.40 15.57 16.57
N ASN A 224 -9.46 15.86 15.27
CA ASN A 224 -10.66 15.62 14.47
C ASN A 224 -10.42 14.65 13.31
N TRP A 225 -11.43 13.81 13.08
CA TRP A 225 -11.54 12.98 11.89
C TRP A 225 -12.09 13.78 10.71
N ILE A 226 -11.43 13.71 9.57
CA ILE A 226 -11.83 14.42 8.34
C ILE A 226 -13.18 13.89 7.83
N GLU A 227 -14.18 14.76 7.66
CA GLU A 227 -15.54 14.31 7.33
C GLU A 227 -15.67 13.71 5.92
N ASN A 228 -15.04 14.34 4.92
CA ASN A 228 -15.11 13.92 3.52
C ASN A 228 -13.77 14.13 2.82
N ILE A 229 -13.32 13.14 2.06
CA ILE A 229 -12.12 13.20 1.22
C ILE A 229 -12.48 12.67 -0.16
N SER A 230 -11.97 13.33 -1.21
CA SER A 230 -12.17 12.90 -2.59
C SER A 230 -10.85 13.04 -3.35
N LEU A 231 -10.36 11.95 -3.93
CA LEU A 231 -9.05 11.87 -4.57
C LEU A 231 -9.16 11.20 -5.93
N ASP A 232 -8.49 11.80 -6.91
CA ASP A 232 -8.32 11.24 -8.24
C ASP A 232 -7.14 10.27 -8.25
N LEU A 233 -7.34 9.10 -8.88
CA LEU A 233 -6.37 8.03 -8.93
C LEU A 233 -5.77 7.90 -10.33
N TYR A 234 -4.49 7.53 -10.35
CA TYR A 234 -3.68 7.40 -11.55
C TYR A 234 -2.96 6.04 -11.54
N PRO A 235 -2.66 5.47 -12.72
CA PRO A 235 -2.01 4.17 -12.82
C PRO A 235 -0.57 4.20 -12.30
N TYR A 236 -0.18 3.12 -11.65
CA TYR A 236 1.18 2.81 -11.24
C TYR A 236 1.61 1.48 -11.85
N ASP A 237 2.92 1.37 -12.06
CA ASP A 237 3.64 0.18 -12.50
C ASP A 237 4.35 -0.42 -11.28
N ALA A 238 4.21 -1.74 -11.05
CA ALA A 238 4.82 -2.39 -9.89
C ALA A 238 6.32 -2.66 -10.06
N GLY A 239 6.83 -2.58 -11.29
CA GLY A 239 8.23 -2.83 -11.62
C GLY A 239 8.59 -4.33 -11.67
N THR A 240 7.61 -5.22 -11.86
CA THR A 240 7.79 -6.69 -11.82
C THR A 240 7.51 -7.37 -13.16
N ASP A 241 6.74 -6.76 -14.06
CA ASP A 241 6.49 -7.23 -15.43
C ASP A 241 6.69 -6.10 -16.45
N SER A 242 7.52 -6.36 -17.46
CA SER A 242 7.93 -5.41 -18.50
C SER A 242 7.01 -5.42 -19.73
N GLY A 243 5.80 -5.97 -19.62
CA GLY A 243 4.77 -5.89 -20.66
C GLY A 243 4.39 -4.44 -21.02
N PHE A 244 4.30 -4.13 -22.32
CA PHE A 244 3.99 -2.76 -22.77
C PHE A 244 2.48 -2.44 -22.81
N THR A 245 1.63 -3.45 -22.99
CA THR A 245 0.20 -3.26 -23.26
C THR A 245 -0.65 -4.01 -22.25
N PHE A 246 -1.93 -3.66 -22.15
CA PHE A 246 -2.88 -4.29 -21.23
C PHE A 246 -2.92 -5.82 -21.36
N SER A 247 -2.77 -6.33 -22.59
CA SER A 247 -2.83 -7.77 -22.91
C SER A 247 -1.48 -8.35 -23.32
N SER A 248 -0.37 -7.71 -22.93
CA SER A 248 0.96 -8.26 -23.18
C SER A 248 1.12 -9.61 -22.45
N PRO A 249 1.80 -10.60 -23.06
CA PRO A 249 2.23 -11.80 -22.33
C PRO A 249 3.14 -11.42 -21.16
N ASN A 250 3.18 -12.26 -20.13
CA ASN A 250 4.05 -12.06 -18.97
C ASN A 250 5.51 -11.98 -19.43
N PHE A 251 6.21 -10.93 -19.00
CA PHE A 251 7.63 -10.73 -19.25
C PHE A 251 8.31 -10.15 -18.01
N GLU A 252 8.82 -11.01 -17.14
CA GLU A 252 9.42 -10.62 -15.86
C GLU A 252 10.51 -9.53 -16.00
N THR A 253 10.41 -8.48 -15.18
CA THR A 253 11.38 -7.39 -15.08
C THR A 253 12.58 -7.84 -14.24
N ILE A 254 13.76 -7.95 -14.87
CA ILE A 254 14.99 -8.41 -14.21
C ILE A 254 16.14 -7.42 -14.50
N PRO A 255 16.75 -6.80 -13.45
CA PRO A 255 16.34 -6.84 -12.05
C PRO A 255 14.98 -6.16 -11.83
N GLN A 256 14.28 -6.50 -10.74
CA GLN A 256 13.03 -5.83 -10.38
C GLN A 256 13.25 -4.31 -10.30
N ASP A 257 12.31 -3.55 -10.86
CA ASP A 257 12.30 -2.09 -10.80
C ASP A 257 11.45 -1.60 -9.61
N LYS A 258 11.61 -0.32 -9.28
CA LYS A 258 10.81 0.34 -8.23
C LYS A 258 9.41 0.68 -8.76
N ILE A 259 8.45 0.78 -7.86
CA ILE A 259 7.09 1.23 -8.18
C ILE A 259 7.14 2.65 -8.75
N THR A 260 6.62 2.83 -9.97
CA THR A 260 6.62 4.12 -10.65
C THR A 260 5.22 4.53 -11.08
N GLN A 261 4.94 5.85 -11.08
CA GLN A 261 3.68 6.35 -11.59
C GLN A 261 3.71 6.35 -13.12
N ILE A 262 2.70 5.75 -13.73
CA ILE A 262 2.49 5.80 -15.18
C ILE A 262 1.86 7.15 -15.54
N THR A 263 2.42 7.81 -16.53
CA THR A 263 1.98 9.13 -17.00
C THR A 263 1.74 9.11 -18.51
N ALA A 264 1.22 10.21 -19.06
CA ALA A 264 0.99 10.34 -20.50
C ALA A 264 2.29 10.28 -21.33
N SER A 265 3.43 10.56 -20.71
CA SER A 265 4.75 10.67 -21.36
C SER A 265 5.77 9.62 -20.88
N PHE A 266 5.47 8.89 -19.80
CA PHE A 266 6.35 7.88 -19.23
C PHE A 266 5.56 6.65 -18.77
N PRO A 267 5.95 5.42 -19.17
CA PRO A 267 7.06 5.09 -20.06
C PRO A 267 6.80 5.52 -21.52
N SER A 268 7.83 6.01 -22.23
CA SER A 268 7.71 6.76 -23.49
C SER A 268 7.67 5.90 -24.77
N HIS A 269 7.59 4.57 -24.64
CA HIS A 269 7.57 3.69 -25.79
C HIS A 269 6.22 3.80 -26.56
N PRO A 270 6.22 3.89 -27.91
CA PRO A 270 5.00 4.07 -28.69
C PRO A 270 3.92 3.01 -28.47
N ALA A 271 4.32 1.77 -28.15
CA ALA A 271 3.39 0.68 -27.88
C ALA A 271 2.67 0.81 -26.51
N ASN A 272 3.20 1.58 -25.57
CA ASN A 272 2.68 1.62 -24.21
C ASN A 272 1.21 2.07 -24.16
N SER A 273 0.37 1.33 -23.45
CA SER A 273 -1.08 1.60 -23.39
C SER A 273 -1.42 3.02 -22.91
N PHE A 274 -0.65 3.57 -21.97
CA PHE A 274 -0.85 4.89 -21.41
C PHE A 274 0.02 5.99 -22.05
N TYR A 275 0.74 5.69 -23.12
CA TYR A 275 1.53 6.69 -23.82
C TYR A 275 0.67 7.52 -24.79
N TYR A 276 0.35 8.75 -24.37
CA TYR A 276 -0.44 9.75 -25.08
C TYR A 276 0.38 11.05 -25.23
N PRO A 277 1.31 11.13 -26.20
CA PRO A 277 2.27 12.24 -26.29
C PRO A 277 1.65 13.63 -26.53
N ARG A 278 0.38 13.68 -26.92
CA ARG A 278 -0.37 14.94 -27.10
C ARG A 278 -1.04 15.44 -25.82
N LEU A 279 -1.13 14.60 -24.78
CA LEU A 279 -1.69 14.97 -23.49
C LEU A 279 -0.57 15.42 -22.55
N LYS A 280 -0.80 16.51 -21.82
CA LYS A 280 0.13 16.95 -20.76
C LYS A 280 0.12 16.00 -19.57
N HIS A 281 -1.08 15.56 -19.18
CA HIS A 281 -1.33 14.62 -18.10
C HIS A 281 -2.44 13.65 -18.51
N LEU A 282 -2.44 12.45 -17.94
CA LEU A 282 -3.55 11.52 -18.09
C LEU A 282 -4.78 12.10 -17.37
N PRO A 283 -6.00 11.88 -17.89
CA PRO A 283 -7.19 12.03 -17.05
C PRO A 283 -7.12 11.02 -15.88
N PRO A 284 -7.85 11.25 -14.78
CA PRO A 284 -8.02 10.25 -13.73
C PRO A 284 -8.59 8.96 -14.31
N ILE A 285 -8.00 7.82 -13.95
CA ILE A 285 -8.49 6.51 -14.39
C ILE A 285 -9.51 5.93 -13.40
N ALA A 286 -9.47 6.39 -12.15
CA ALA A 286 -10.44 6.10 -11.12
C ALA A 286 -10.50 7.25 -10.13
N LYS A 287 -11.51 7.22 -9.26
CA LYS A 287 -11.70 8.18 -8.18
C LYS A 287 -12.08 7.44 -6.92
N VAL A 288 -11.57 7.88 -5.78
CA VAL A 288 -11.99 7.39 -4.47
C VAL A 288 -12.60 8.52 -3.66
N SER A 289 -13.69 8.20 -2.96
CA SER A 289 -14.31 9.11 -2.00
C SER A 289 -14.45 8.41 -0.65
N LEU A 290 -14.03 9.09 0.41
CA LEU A 290 -14.12 8.63 1.79
C LEU A 290 -15.09 9.54 2.51
N THR A 291 -16.11 8.97 3.14
CA THR A 291 -17.09 9.71 3.93
C THR A 291 -17.18 9.11 5.31
N LYS A 292 -16.96 9.93 6.33
CA LYS A 292 -17.14 9.53 7.72
C LYS A 292 -18.61 9.23 7.99
N ILE A 293 -18.88 8.04 8.54
CA ILE A 293 -20.23 7.62 8.89
C ILE A 293 -20.60 8.25 10.23
N LYS A 294 -21.69 9.03 10.24
CA LYS A 294 -22.24 9.57 11.48
C LYS A 294 -23.08 8.49 12.13
N ASN A 295 -22.71 8.07 13.34
CA ASN A 295 -23.58 7.22 14.16
C ASN A 295 -24.78 8.07 14.59
N ASN A 296 -25.94 7.85 13.97
CA ASN A 296 -27.18 8.42 14.47
C ASN A 296 -27.42 7.85 15.87
N GLN A 297 -27.34 8.70 16.89
CA GLN A 297 -28.07 8.41 18.12
C GLN A 297 -29.56 8.31 17.77
N ILE A 298 -30.18 7.26 18.30
CA ILE A 298 -31.57 6.86 18.06
C ILE A 298 -32.49 8.03 18.40
N PHE A 299 -33.09 8.67 17.39
CA PHE A 299 -34.35 9.38 17.59
C PHE A 299 -35.45 8.32 17.63
N SER A 300 -35.96 8.04 18.84
CA SER A 300 -37.15 7.23 19.06
C SER A 300 -38.34 7.88 18.36
N LEU A 301 -38.76 7.33 17.23
CA LEU A 301 -40.06 7.62 16.65
C LEU A 301 -41.13 6.77 17.35
N PRO A 302 -42.25 7.36 17.83
CA PRO A 302 -43.34 6.60 18.40
C PRO A 302 -44.02 5.75 17.33
N ILE A 303 -44.24 4.47 17.65
CA ILE A 303 -45.07 3.57 16.87
C ILE A 303 -46.53 4.05 16.98
N GLN A 304 -47.15 4.40 15.85
CA GLN A 304 -48.61 4.38 15.72
C GLN A 304 -49.02 3.27 14.75
N PRO A 305 -50.03 2.47 15.08
CA PRO A 305 -50.55 1.44 14.19
C PRO A 305 -51.70 2.02 13.36
N THR A 306 -51.69 1.81 12.05
CA THR A 306 -52.90 1.96 11.24
C THR A 306 -53.03 0.80 10.26
N GLN A 307 -54.07 0.01 10.50
CA GLN A 307 -54.69 -0.89 9.53
C GLN A 307 -55.27 -0.09 8.36
N SER A 308 -55.22 -0.64 7.14
CA SER A 308 -56.39 -0.89 6.28
C SER A 308 -56.01 -0.97 4.79
N ASN A 309 -56.60 -1.96 4.13
CA ASN A 309 -56.61 -2.23 2.70
C ASN A 309 -57.12 -1.04 1.85
N GLN A 310 -56.60 -0.91 0.61
CA GLN A 310 -57.35 -0.89 -0.67
C GLN A 310 -56.46 -0.43 -1.84
N ILE A 311 -56.54 -1.14 -2.98
CA ILE A 311 -56.02 -0.76 -4.32
C ILE A 311 -57.25 -0.31 -5.16
N PRO A 312 -57.13 0.57 -6.19
CA PRO A 312 -57.01 0.05 -7.57
C PRO A 312 -56.20 0.90 -8.59
N SER A 313 -55.58 0.15 -9.52
CA SER A 313 -55.39 0.34 -10.98
C SER A 313 -54.68 1.56 -11.61
N GLY A 314 -53.71 1.24 -12.48
CA GLY A 314 -53.35 2.07 -13.65
C GLY A 314 -52.02 1.71 -14.36
N ASN A 315 -52.14 0.92 -15.45
CA ASN A 315 -51.27 0.81 -16.63
C ASN A 315 -50.20 -0.29 -16.73
N GLU A 316 -50.35 -1.05 -17.82
CA GLU A 316 -49.60 -2.20 -18.28
C GLU A 316 -48.19 -1.86 -18.80
N ILE A 317 -47.22 -2.68 -18.42
CA ILE A 317 -46.12 -3.12 -19.29
C ILE A 317 -45.97 -4.62 -19.00
N ASP A 318 -46.13 -5.45 -20.02
CA ASP A 318 -45.95 -6.91 -19.93
C ASP A 318 -44.51 -7.22 -19.48
N GLY A 319 -44.36 -7.48 -18.18
CA GLY A 319 -43.11 -7.73 -17.46
C GLY A 319 -42.97 -9.20 -17.07
N SER A 320 -43.41 -10.12 -17.93
CA SER A 320 -43.38 -11.58 -17.66
C SER A 320 -41.98 -12.19 -17.46
N LEU A 321 -40.90 -11.39 -17.53
CA LEU A 321 -39.53 -11.85 -17.30
C LEU A 321 -38.86 -11.31 -16.02
N ILE A 322 -39.56 -10.50 -15.19
CA ILE A 322 -38.98 -9.92 -13.95
C ILE A 322 -39.56 -10.56 -12.68
N ASN A 323 -40.17 -11.75 -12.79
CA ASN A 323 -40.72 -12.48 -11.63
C ASN A 323 -40.00 -13.81 -11.36
N THR A 324 -38.78 -14.00 -11.86
CA THR A 324 -37.93 -15.06 -11.35
C THR A 324 -37.27 -14.58 -10.06
N PRO A 325 -37.55 -15.21 -8.90
CA PRO A 325 -36.88 -14.87 -7.65
C PRO A 325 -35.37 -15.07 -7.83
N LEU A 326 -34.60 -14.02 -7.54
CA LEU A 326 -33.14 -14.10 -7.54
C LEU A 326 -32.68 -14.18 -6.10
N ASP A 327 -32.26 -15.37 -5.70
CA ASP A 327 -31.74 -15.58 -4.36
C ASP A 327 -30.37 -14.96 -4.18
N CYS A 328 -30.05 -14.59 -2.94
CA CYS A 328 -28.73 -14.10 -2.64
C CYS A 328 -27.67 -15.21 -2.74
N GLU A 329 -26.66 -14.98 -3.56
CA GLU A 329 -25.48 -15.85 -3.67
C GLU A 329 -24.32 -15.22 -2.90
N VAL A 330 -23.63 -16.00 -2.07
CA VAL A 330 -22.50 -15.55 -1.24
C VAL A 330 -21.26 -16.38 -1.52
N SER A 331 -20.10 -15.79 -1.27
CA SER A 331 -18.81 -16.46 -1.42
C SER A 331 -18.64 -17.59 -0.42
N VAL A 332 -17.60 -18.40 -0.65
CA VAL A 332 -17.04 -19.23 0.41
C VAL A 332 -16.59 -18.37 1.58
N TRP A 333 -16.61 -18.94 2.77
CA TRP A 333 -16.07 -18.29 3.96
C TRP A 333 -14.57 -18.01 3.80
N SER A 334 -14.14 -16.86 4.31
CA SER A 334 -12.73 -16.62 4.58
C SER A 334 -12.21 -17.69 5.56
N PRO A 335 -10.89 -17.87 5.64
CA PRO A 335 -10.28 -18.54 6.77
C PRO A 335 -10.70 -17.86 8.09
N TRP A 336 -10.58 -18.60 9.19
CA TRP A 336 -10.74 -18.01 10.51
C TRP A 336 -9.62 -16.98 10.78
N GLY A 337 -10.02 -15.79 11.19
CA GLY A 337 -9.12 -14.79 11.74
C GLY A 337 -8.55 -15.20 13.10
N LEU A 338 -7.73 -14.32 13.67
CA LEU A 338 -7.02 -14.58 14.92
C LEU A 338 -7.98 -14.80 16.10
N CYS A 339 -7.52 -15.61 17.05
CA CYS A 339 -8.24 -15.83 18.30
C CYS A 339 -8.12 -14.59 19.19
N LYS A 340 -9.17 -13.77 19.25
CA LYS A 340 -9.20 -12.59 20.12
C LYS A 340 -9.62 -13.02 21.53
N GLY A 341 -8.72 -12.95 22.49
CA GLY A 341 -8.99 -13.29 23.89
C GLY A 341 -7.76 -13.06 24.75
N GLN A 342 -7.94 -12.98 26.07
CA GLN A 342 -6.83 -12.91 27.00
C GLN A 342 -6.13 -14.27 27.04
N CYS A 343 -4.79 -14.27 27.09
CA CYS A 343 -4.05 -15.53 27.15
C CYS A 343 -4.46 -16.36 28.38
N GLY A 344 -4.68 -17.65 28.17
CA GLY A 344 -5.14 -18.58 29.21
C GLY A 344 -6.66 -18.66 29.33
N GLU A 345 -7.41 -17.78 28.65
CA GLU A 345 -8.86 -17.82 28.57
C GLU A 345 -9.35 -18.17 27.16
N LYS A 346 -10.63 -18.56 27.05
CA LYS A 346 -11.25 -18.82 25.74
C LYS A 346 -11.42 -17.50 24.99
N GLY A 347 -10.82 -17.39 23.82
CA GLY A 347 -11.03 -16.29 22.89
C GLY A 347 -12.11 -16.58 21.85
N VAL A 348 -12.34 -15.60 20.98
CA VAL A 348 -13.26 -15.67 19.85
C VAL A 348 -12.52 -15.32 18.56
N LYS A 349 -12.61 -16.20 17.58
CA LYS A 349 -12.15 -15.93 16.22
C LYS A 349 -13.33 -15.72 15.29
N HIS A 350 -13.11 -14.89 14.28
CA HIS A 350 -14.13 -14.42 13.36
C HIS A 350 -13.76 -14.82 11.94
N ARG A 351 -14.74 -15.11 11.08
CA ARG A 351 -14.54 -15.24 9.63
C ARG A 351 -15.67 -14.54 8.90
N THR A 352 -15.42 -14.12 7.67
CA THR A 352 -16.38 -13.36 6.87
C THR A 352 -16.54 -13.95 5.50
N ARG A 353 -17.68 -13.74 4.86
CA ARG A 353 -17.92 -14.02 3.43
C ARG A 353 -18.66 -12.84 2.82
N TYR A 354 -18.59 -12.69 1.51
CA TYR A 354 -19.21 -11.55 0.83
C TYR A 354 -20.34 -12.00 -0.10
N ILE A 355 -21.19 -11.05 -0.49
CA ILE A 355 -22.30 -11.30 -1.40
C ILE A 355 -21.75 -11.25 -2.84
N HIS A 356 -21.94 -12.34 -3.59
CA HIS A 356 -21.72 -12.38 -5.04
C HIS A 356 -22.91 -11.76 -5.79
N MET A 357 -24.14 -12.08 -5.36
CA MET A 357 -25.37 -11.52 -5.94
C MET A 357 -26.36 -11.13 -4.84
N HIS A 358 -26.88 -9.92 -4.93
CA HIS A 358 -27.90 -9.42 -4.00
C HIS A 358 -29.29 -9.98 -4.36
N PRO A 359 -30.16 -10.21 -3.37
CA PRO A 359 -31.48 -10.76 -3.63
C PRO A 359 -32.37 -9.76 -4.37
N ALA A 360 -33.17 -10.25 -5.32
CA ALA A 360 -34.13 -9.47 -6.09
C ALA A 360 -35.41 -10.29 -6.36
N ASN A 361 -36.50 -9.61 -6.77
CA ASN A 361 -37.77 -10.24 -7.14
C ASN A 361 -38.32 -11.22 -6.09
N ASN A 362 -38.28 -10.82 -4.81
CA ASN A 362 -38.71 -11.66 -3.69
C ASN A 362 -37.85 -12.93 -3.46
N GLY A 363 -36.62 -12.98 -3.97
CA GLY A 363 -35.65 -14.03 -3.69
C GLY A 363 -35.15 -14.02 -2.24
N ALA A 364 -34.55 -15.14 -1.82
CA ALA A 364 -34.10 -15.38 -0.45
C ALA A 364 -33.01 -14.37 -0.03
N ALA A 365 -33.17 -13.80 1.17
CA ALA A 365 -32.20 -12.88 1.76
C ALA A 365 -30.84 -13.55 1.96
N CYS A 366 -29.78 -12.74 1.95
CA CYS A 366 -28.43 -13.24 2.16
C CYS A 366 -28.28 -13.93 3.52
N PRO A 367 -27.65 -15.11 3.55
CA PRO A 367 -27.31 -15.75 4.82
C PRO A 367 -26.24 -14.91 5.56
N PRO A 368 -25.98 -15.17 6.86
CA PRO A 368 -25.04 -14.36 7.65
C PRO A 368 -23.67 -14.24 6.97
N LEU A 369 -23.13 -13.02 6.94
CA LEU A 369 -21.85 -12.71 6.30
C LEU A 369 -20.66 -12.77 7.26
N GLU A 370 -20.93 -12.90 8.56
CA GLU A 370 -19.94 -13.01 9.62
C GLU A 370 -20.25 -14.24 10.47
N GLU A 371 -19.21 -14.99 10.84
CA GLU A 371 -19.31 -16.12 11.74
C GLU A 371 -18.25 -16.01 12.84
N LYS A 372 -18.63 -16.42 14.06
CA LYS A 372 -17.79 -16.37 15.25
C LYS A 372 -17.65 -17.78 15.82
N LYS A 373 -16.44 -18.14 16.23
CA LYS A 373 -16.17 -19.43 16.88
C LYS A 373 -15.22 -19.25 18.05
N LEU A 374 -15.47 -19.99 19.13
CA LEU A 374 -14.56 -20.05 20.27
C LEU A 374 -13.23 -20.69 19.88
N CYS A 375 -12.16 -20.20 20.47
CA CYS A 375 -10.79 -20.67 20.23
C CYS A 375 -9.93 -20.46 21.47
N ILE A 376 -8.74 -21.05 21.46
CA ILE A 376 -7.71 -20.83 22.47
C ILE A 376 -6.60 -20.04 21.75
N PRO A 377 -6.14 -18.89 22.28
CA PRO A 377 -5.00 -18.18 21.70
C PRO A 377 -3.72 -19.02 21.80
N ASP A 378 -3.10 -19.33 20.66
CA ASP A 378 -1.82 -20.05 20.60
C ASP A 378 -0.65 -19.05 20.59
N ASN A 379 0.48 -19.40 21.22
CA ASN A 379 1.68 -18.55 21.41
C ASN A 379 1.45 -17.24 22.16
N CYS A 380 1.04 -17.37 23.42
CA CYS A 380 1.13 -16.25 24.35
C CYS A 380 2.57 -16.00 24.76
N VAL A 381 3.00 -14.74 24.68
CA VAL A 381 4.29 -14.26 25.21
C VAL A 381 4.08 -13.66 26.59
#